data_AF-A0A6N9CFI4-F1
#
_entry.id   AF-A0A6N9CFI4-F1
#
_cell.length_a   1.000
_cell.length_b   1.000
_cell.length_c   1.000
_cell.angle_alpha   90.00
_cell.angle_beta   90.00
_cell.angle_gamma   90.00
#
_symmetry.space_group_name_H-M   'P 1'
#
loop_
_entity.id
_entity.type
_entity.pdbx_description
1 polymer ?
#
loop_
_entity_poly.entity_id
_entity_poly.type
_entity_poly.pdbx_seq_one_letter_code
_entity_poly.pdbx_strand_id
1 'polypeptide(L)'
;MRWNPEQLLADFLVVAELGEIKMEPDAIRVETLMMPHRPPRNLPKGKIAVYVFSDKERVLKVGKAGPQSQPRYTNQHYNAGSAPSTLAASILKDEDAVQRYGLNKRNISGWIKKNTDRVNFIVDADYYGSILNLLEAFVQCRLQPVYEGKQRNKGRKG
;
A
#
# COMPACT_ATOMS: atom_id res chain seq x y z
N MET A 1 -0.68 7.92 -12.63
CA MET A 1 0.27 7.75 -11.50
C MET A 1 1.46 8.70 -11.69
N ARG A 2 1.98 9.33 -10.62
CA ARG A 2 3.13 10.28 -10.67
C ARG A 2 4.49 9.64 -10.34
N TRP A 3 4.49 8.35 -10.06
CA TRP A 3 5.67 7.57 -9.71
C TRP A 3 5.73 6.34 -10.62
N ASN A 4 6.92 5.78 -10.81
CA ASN A 4 7.14 4.62 -11.66
C ASN A 4 7.38 3.38 -10.78
N PRO A 5 6.46 2.39 -10.77
CA PRO A 5 6.61 1.16 -10.00
C PRO A 5 7.87 0.37 -10.32
N GLU A 6 8.25 0.27 -11.59
CA GLU A 6 9.42 -0.49 -12.02
C GLU A 6 10.72 0.20 -11.59
N GLN A 7 10.79 1.53 -11.70
CA GLN A 7 11.94 2.28 -11.18
C GLN A 7 12.03 2.16 -9.65
N LEU A 8 10.89 2.19 -8.95
CA LEU A 8 10.85 2.02 -7.50
C LEU A 8 11.38 0.64 -7.09
N LEU A 9 11.02 -0.41 -7.84
CA LEU A 9 11.55 -1.76 -7.64
C LEU A 9 13.05 -1.81 -7.94
N ALA A 10 13.51 -1.25 -9.06
CA ALA A 10 14.93 -1.22 -9.41
C ALA A 10 15.77 -0.57 -8.29
N ASP A 11 15.33 0.59 -7.79
CA ASP A 11 16.00 1.27 -6.67
C ASP A 11 15.96 0.44 -5.37
N PHE A 12 14.86 -0.28 -5.11
CA PHE A 12 14.78 -1.17 -3.96
C PHE A 12 15.77 -2.34 -4.05
N LEU A 13 15.96 -2.92 -5.25
CA LEU A 13 16.92 -4.01 -5.43
C LEU A 13 18.34 -3.56 -5.10
N VAL A 14 18.72 -2.31 -5.43
CA VAL A 14 19.99 -1.73 -4.99
C VAL A 14 20.06 -1.65 -3.46
N VAL A 15 18.99 -1.23 -2.78
CA VAL A 15 18.93 -1.18 -1.31
C VAL A 15 19.03 -2.57 -0.68
N ALA A 16 18.40 -3.59 -1.28
CA ALA A 16 18.49 -4.96 -0.82
C ALA A 16 19.93 -5.51 -0.96
N GLU A 17 20.60 -5.22 -2.07
CA GLU A 17 21.99 -5.60 -2.33
C GLU A 17 22.97 -4.94 -1.33
N LEU A 18 22.73 -3.68 -0.94
CA LEU A 18 23.49 -3.01 0.13
C LEU A 18 23.35 -3.72 1.49
N GLY A 19 22.26 -4.45 1.71
CA GLY A 19 22.07 -5.32 2.86
C GLY A 19 22.64 -6.73 2.68
N GLU A 20 23.43 -6.96 1.63
CA GLU A 20 23.97 -8.27 1.20
C GLU A 20 22.89 -9.31 0.88
N ILE A 21 21.66 -8.88 0.58
CA ILE A 21 20.56 -9.77 0.20
C ILE A 21 20.46 -9.82 -1.33
N LYS A 22 20.95 -10.91 -1.90
CA LYS A 22 20.77 -11.20 -3.33
C LYS A 22 19.38 -11.76 -3.56
N MET A 23 18.64 -11.14 -4.47
CA MET A 23 17.32 -11.58 -4.88
C MET A 23 17.39 -12.13 -6.30
N GLU A 24 16.63 -13.18 -6.57
CA GLU A 24 16.44 -13.66 -7.95
C GLU A 24 15.75 -12.58 -8.79
N PRO A 25 16.04 -12.47 -10.10
CA PRO A 25 15.49 -11.42 -10.96
C PRO A 25 13.96 -11.32 -10.97
N ASP A 26 13.26 -12.43 -10.72
CA ASP A 26 11.80 -12.56 -10.71
C ASP A 26 11.21 -12.74 -9.31
N ALA A 27 12.02 -12.62 -8.26
CA ALA A 27 11.60 -12.74 -6.87
C ALA A 27 10.55 -11.71 -6.46
N ILE A 28 10.47 -10.58 -7.18
CA ILE A 28 9.45 -9.55 -7.01
C ILE A 28 8.78 -9.26 -8.35
N ARG A 29 7.45 -9.46 -8.40
CA ARG A 29 6.61 -9.07 -9.54
C ARG A 29 5.81 -7.82 -9.21
N VAL A 30 5.83 -6.85 -10.11
CA VAL A 30 4.94 -5.68 -10.05
C VAL A 30 3.61 -6.00 -10.72
N GLU A 31 2.51 -5.64 -10.07
CA GLU A 31 1.17 -5.70 -10.62
C GLU A 31 0.47 -4.35 -10.41
N THR A 32 0.01 -3.74 -11.50
CA THR A 32 -0.73 -2.48 -11.45
C THR A 32 -2.20 -2.71 -11.74
N LEU A 33 -3.06 -2.26 -10.83
CA LEU A 33 -4.51 -2.28 -10.93
C LEU A 33 -5.00 -0.83 -11.04
N MET A 34 -5.31 -0.41 -12.26
CA MET A 34 -5.76 0.96 -12.54
C MET A 34 -7.19 1.20 -12.06
N MET A 35 -7.49 2.42 -11.64
CA MET A 35 -8.87 2.83 -11.35
C MET A 35 -9.74 2.85 -12.63
N PRO A 36 -11.02 2.42 -12.58
CA PRO A 36 -11.62 1.73 -11.46
C PRO A 36 -11.06 0.30 -11.33
N HIS A 37 -10.54 -0.05 -10.16
CA HIS A 37 -9.91 -1.35 -9.95
C HIS A 37 -10.84 -2.34 -9.25
N ARG A 38 -10.52 -3.62 -9.43
CA ARG A 38 -11.10 -4.71 -8.64
C ARG A 38 -10.09 -5.15 -7.58
N PRO A 39 -10.50 -5.36 -6.33
CA PRO A 39 -9.61 -5.95 -5.33
C PRO A 39 -9.10 -7.32 -5.80
N PRO A 40 -7.84 -7.68 -5.51
CA PRO A 40 -7.34 -9.02 -5.77
C PRO A 40 -8.18 -10.07 -5.03
N ARG A 41 -8.44 -11.20 -5.69
CA ARG A 41 -9.20 -12.32 -5.09
C ARG A 41 -8.39 -13.06 -4.04
N ASN A 42 -7.10 -13.24 -4.30
CA ASN A 42 -6.18 -13.95 -3.44
C ASN A 42 -4.76 -13.43 -3.67
N LEU A 43 -3.93 -13.51 -2.63
CA LEU A 43 -2.49 -13.55 -2.79
C LEU A 43 -2.11 -14.98 -3.19
N PRO A 44 -1.28 -15.20 -4.23
CA PRO A 44 -0.86 -16.56 -4.60
C PRO A 44 -0.16 -17.29 -3.45
N LYS A 45 -0.30 -18.61 -3.39
CA LYS A 45 0.37 -19.44 -2.38
C LYS A 45 1.89 -19.28 -2.53
N GLY A 46 2.61 -19.20 -1.41
CA GLY A 46 4.06 -18.98 -1.41
C GLY A 46 4.45 -17.54 -1.74
N LYS A 47 3.51 -16.59 -1.78
CA LYS A 47 3.81 -15.17 -1.98
C LYS A 47 3.43 -14.33 -0.77
N ILE A 48 4.14 -13.22 -0.62
CA ILE A 48 3.87 -12.10 0.29
C ILE A 48 3.75 -10.82 -0.56
N ALA A 49 3.28 -9.71 0.00
CA ALA A 49 3.16 -8.50 -0.80
C ALA A 49 3.33 -7.21 0.00
N VAL A 50 3.92 -6.20 -0.64
CA VAL A 50 3.74 -4.78 -0.31
C VAL A 50 2.83 -4.17 -1.36
N TYR A 51 1.89 -3.34 -0.94
CA TYR A 51 0.94 -2.70 -1.85
C TYR A 51 0.78 -1.24 -1.54
N VAL A 52 0.54 -0.48 -2.60
CA VAL A 52 0.42 0.97 -2.61
C VAL A 52 -0.95 1.34 -3.15
N PHE A 53 -1.69 2.18 -2.44
CA PHE A 53 -2.88 2.84 -2.96
C PHE A 53 -2.56 4.30 -3.24
N SER A 54 -2.87 4.79 -4.44
CA SER A 54 -2.65 6.17 -4.84
C SER A 54 -3.84 6.74 -5.61
N ASP A 55 -4.11 8.03 -5.43
CA ASP A 55 -4.96 8.78 -6.37
C ASP A 55 -4.07 9.41 -7.47
N LYS A 56 -4.65 10.28 -8.32
CA LYS A 56 -3.92 10.92 -9.42
C LYS A 56 -2.74 11.78 -8.96
N GLU A 57 -2.76 12.26 -7.73
CA GLU A 57 -1.84 13.27 -7.21
C GLU A 57 -0.92 12.73 -6.12
N ARG A 58 -1.42 11.81 -5.30
CA ARG A 58 -0.82 11.44 -4.01
C ARG A 58 -0.87 9.95 -3.78
N VAL A 59 0.12 9.46 -3.05
CA VAL A 59 0.06 8.13 -2.44
C VAL A 59 -0.71 8.23 -1.13
N LEU A 60 -1.76 7.43 -1.00
CA LEU A 60 -2.63 7.46 0.17
C LEU A 60 -2.13 6.51 1.25
N LYS A 61 -1.74 5.30 0.86
CA LYS A 61 -1.41 4.24 1.80
C LYS A 61 -0.40 3.25 1.25
N VAL A 62 0.48 2.76 2.11
CA VAL A 62 1.40 1.65 1.82
C VAL A 62 1.25 0.63 2.93
N GLY A 63 0.89 -0.61 2.57
CA GLY A 63 0.80 -1.69 3.54
C GLY A 63 1.39 -2.99 3.03
N LYS A 64 1.48 -3.97 3.91
CA LYS A 64 1.97 -5.32 3.59
C LYS A 64 1.04 -6.45 4.00
N ALA A 65 1.19 -7.58 3.34
CA ALA A 65 0.58 -8.85 3.68
C ALA A 65 1.66 -9.95 3.70
N GLY A 66 1.88 -10.54 4.88
CA GLY A 66 2.63 -11.77 5.05
C GLY A 66 1.77 -13.03 4.82
N PRO A 67 2.33 -14.24 5.04
CA PRO A 67 1.66 -15.51 4.75
C PRO A 67 0.31 -15.68 5.46
N GLN A 68 0.17 -15.13 6.67
CA GLN A 68 -1.03 -15.23 7.50
C GLN A 68 -1.94 -13.98 7.42
N SER A 69 -1.73 -13.12 6.43
CA SER A 69 -2.40 -11.81 6.33
C SER A 69 -3.15 -11.61 5.01
N GLN A 70 -3.65 -12.69 4.41
CA GLN A 70 -4.38 -12.66 3.15
C GLN A 70 -5.54 -11.63 3.12
N PRO A 71 -6.35 -11.47 4.18
CA PRO A 71 -7.42 -10.46 4.17
C PRO A 71 -6.90 -9.01 4.00
N ARG A 72 -5.68 -8.70 4.47
CA ARG A 72 -5.05 -7.39 4.25
C ARG A 72 -4.85 -7.13 2.76
N TYR A 73 -4.42 -8.15 2.02
CA TYR A 73 -4.23 -8.06 0.57
C TYR A 73 -5.56 -7.97 -0.19
N THR A 74 -6.58 -8.72 0.20
CA THR A 74 -7.78 -8.90 -0.64
C THR A 74 -8.89 -7.90 -0.35
N ASN A 75 -9.26 -7.65 0.92
CA ASN A 75 -10.52 -6.95 1.22
C ASN A 75 -10.48 -5.94 2.38
N GLN A 76 -9.57 -6.05 3.36
CA GLN A 76 -9.65 -5.23 4.57
C GLN A 76 -9.53 -3.73 4.29
N HIS A 77 -8.70 -3.31 3.33
CA HIS A 77 -8.55 -1.88 3.01
C HIS A 77 -9.82 -1.22 2.46
N TYR A 78 -10.81 -2.01 2.04
CA TYR A 78 -12.08 -1.51 1.51
C TYR A 78 -13.20 -1.49 2.55
N ASN A 79 -12.95 -1.97 3.78
CA ASN A 79 -13.92 -2.03 4.85
C ASN A 79 -13.38 -1.32 6.11
N ALA A 80 -13.98 -0.19 6.47
CA ALA A 80 -13.57 0.60 7.64
C ALA A 80 -13.77 -0.13 8.98
N GLY A 81 -14.62 -1.17 9.02
CA GLY A 81 -14.84 -1.98 10.22
C GLY A 81 -13.78 -3.07 10.44
N SER A 82 -12.91 -3.35 9.46
CA SER A 82 -11.97 -4.47 9.57
C SER A 82 -10.79 -4.20 10.52
N ALA A 83 -10.18 -3.02 10.45
CA ALA A 83 -9.14 -2.59 11.38
C ALA A 83 -8.93 -1.06 11.33
N PRO A 84 -8.43 -0.43 12.41
CA PRO A 84 -8.24 1.02 12.47
C PRO A 84 -7.26 1.60 11.45
N SER A 85 -6.32 0.79 10.95
CA SER A 85 -5.29 1.17 9.99
C SER A 85 -5.66 0.86 8.54
N THR A 86 -6.88 0.37 8.26
CA THR A 86 -7.34 0.15 6.89
C THR A 86 -7.43 1.47 6.13
N LEU A 87 -7.33 1.42 4.80
CA LEU A 87 -7.43 2.64 3.97
C LEU A 87 -8.80 3.29 4.16
N ALA A 88 -9.86 2.49 4.16
CA ALA A 88 -11.22 2.95 4.44
C ALA A 88 -11.34 3.63 5.81
N ALA A 89 -10.76 3.05 6.88
CA ALA A 89 -10.80 3.68 8.20
C ALA A 89 -9.98 4.97 8.25
N SER A 90 -8.82 5.03 7.59
CA SER A 90 -8.00 6.25 7.54
C SER A 90 -8.70 7.39 6.79
N ILE A 91 -9.28 7.11 5.62
CA ILE A 91 -10.02 8.13 4.84
C ILE A 91 -11.22 8.64 5.62
N LEU A 92 -11.96 7.78 6.33
CA LEU A 92 -13.11 8.23 7.13
C LEU A 92 -12.74 9.03 8.39
N LYS A 93 -11.46 9.07 8.77
CA LYS A 93 -10.94 9.95 9.82
C LYS A 93 -10.41 11.28 9.28
N ASP A 94 -10.27 11.40 7.96
CA ASP A 94 -9.89 12.63 7.28
C ASP A 94 -11.16 13.44 6.99
N GLU A 95 -11.44 14.43 7.83
CA GLU A 95 -12.65 15.27 7.74
C GLU A 95 -12.75 16.00 6.41
N ASP A 96 -11.62 16.49 5.88
CA ASP A 96 -11.58 17.18 4.58
C ASP A 96 -11.98 16.24 3.44
N ALA A 97 -11.45 15.02 3.44
CA ALA A 97 -11.82 14.01 2.46
C ALA A 97 -13.29 13.59 2.60
N VAL A 98 -13.78 13.41 3.83
CA VAL A 98 -15.17 13.06 4.11
C VAL A 98 -16.13 14.13 3.61
N GLN A 99 -15.88 15.40 3.92
CA GLN A 99 -16.74 16.52 3.50
C GLN A 99 -16.69 16.71 1.98
N ARG A 100 -15.49 16.69 1.39
CA ARG A 100 -15.30 16.93 -0.05
C ARG A 100 -16.01 15.89 -0.92
N TYR A 101 -16.00 14.64 -0.51
CA TYR A 101 -16.51 13.53 -1.32
C TYR A 101 -17.78 12.88 -0.75
N GLY A 102 -18.35 13.41 0.34
CA GLY A 102 -19.53 12.86 1.01
C GLY A 102 -19.33 11.43 1.50
N LEU A 103 -18.14 11.10 2.04
CA LEU A 103 -17.77 9.71 2.35
C LEU A 103 -18.35 9.25 3.67
N ASN A 104 -18.77 7.99 3.70
CA ASN A 104 -19.26 7.31 4.88
C ASN A 104 -19.01 5.80 4.76
N LYS A 105 -19.34 5.05 5.82
CA LYS A 105 -19.15 3.59 5.86
C LYS A 105 -19.85 2.83 4.73
N ARG A 106 -20.92 3.38 4.15
CA ARG A 106 -21.71 2.72 3.09
C ARG A 106 -21.09 2.90 1.71
N ASN A 107 -20.44 4.03 1.42
CA ASN A 107 -19.92 4.34 0.08
C ASN A 107 -18.38 4.26 -0.03
N ILE A 108 -17.63 4.23 1.07
CA ILE A 108 -16.15 4.29 1.05
C ILE A 108 -15.52 3.15 0.23
N SER A 109 -16.08 1.95 0.28
CA SER A 109 -15.59 0.80 -0.50
C SER A 109 -15.66 1.07 -2.00
N GLY A 110 -16.79 1.62 -2.47
CA GLY A 110 -16.99 1.98 -3.87
C GLY A 110 -16.11 3.15 -4.29
N TRP A 111 -15.94 4.14 -3.40
CA TRP A 111 -15.06 5.27 -3.67
C TRP A 111 -13.61 4.85 -3.85
N ILE A 112 -13.06 4.00 -2.97
CA ILE A 112 -11.67 3.51 -3.10
C ILE A 112 -11.49 2.82 -4.45
N LYS A 113 -12.38 1.88 -4.80
CA LYS A 113 -12.31 1.14 -6.07
C LYS A 113 -12.38 2.04 -7.30
N LYS A 114 -13.14 3.14 -7.22
CA LYS A 114 -13.36 4.04 -8.36
C LYS A 114 -12.25 5.09 -8.53
N ASN A 115 -11.56 5.45 -7.45
CA ASN A 115 -10.72 6.65 -7.42
C ASN A 115 -9.24 6.40 -7.06
N THR A 116 -8.85 5.14 -6.80
CA THR A 116 -7.44 4.83 -6.51
C THR A 116 -6.89 3.80 -7.46
N ASP A 117 -5.67 4.02 -7.92
CA ASP A 117 -4.84 2.96 -8.48
C ASP A 117 -4.29 2.13 -7.31
N ARG A 118 -4.02 0.85 -7.57
CA ARG A 118 -3.32 -0.03 -6.63
C ARG A 118 -2.15 -0.71 -7.33
N VAL A 119 -0.96 -0.60 -6.73
CA VAL A 119 0.23 -1.34 -7.17
C VAL A 119 0.57 -2.37 -6.13
N ASN A 120 0.82 -3.61 -6.55
CA ASN A 120 1.28 -4.69 -5.69
C ASN A 120 2.71 -5.09 -6.11
N PHE A 121 3.62 -5.09 -5.15
CA PHE A 121 4.92 -5.77 -5.22
C PHE A 121 4.74 -7.14 -4.61
N ILE A 122 4.59 -8.16 -5.44
CA ILE A 122 4.34 -9.54 -5.04
C ILE A 122 5.68 -10.24 -4.95
N VAL A 123 6.06 -10.65 -3.74
CA VAL A 123 7.38 -11.16 -3.40
C VAL A 123 7.30 -12.65 -3.07
N ASP A 124 8.33 -13.42 -3.40
CA ASP A 124 8.47 -14.79 -2.90
C ASP A 124 8.53 -14.86 -1.38
N ALA A 125 7.79 -15.81 -0.80
CA ALA A 125 7.73 -15.97 0.66
C ALA A 125 9.06 -16.42 1.27
N ASP A 126 9.99 -16.92 0.47
CA ASP A 126 11.36 -17.26 0.90
C ASP A 126 12.12 -16.00 1.39
N TYR A 127 11.71 -14.82 0.92
CA TYR A 127 12.21 -13.53 1.40
C TYR A 127 11.34 -12.92 2.52
N TYR A 128 10.55 -13.73 3.22
CA TYR A 128 9.75 -13.24 4.34
C TYR A 128 10.63 -12.75 5.50
N GLY A 129 10.08 -11.84 6.32
CA GLY A 129 10.80 -11.21 7.42
C GLY A 129 11.45 -9.89 6.99
N SER A 130 12.78 -9.85 6.92
CA SER A 130 13.55 -8.62 6.74
C SER A 130 13.26 -7.90 5.43
N ILE A 131 13.16 -8.62 4.30
CA ILE A 131 12.90 -8.00 2.99
C ILE A 131 11.49 -7.41 2.92
N LEU A 132 10.47 -8.11 3.41
CA LEU A 132 9.10 -7.57 3.40
C LEU A 132 9.01 -6.26 4.22
N ASN A 133 9.68 -6.22 5.37
CA ASN A 133 9.73 -5.04 6.22
C ASN A 133 10.54 -3.91 5.58
N LEU A 134 11.70 -4.23 5.00
CA LEU A 134 12.58 -3.29 4.33
C LEU A 134 11.88 -2.67 3.11
N LEU A 135 11.19 -3.48 2.30
CA LEU A 135 10.43 -3.01 1.14
C LEU A 135 9.31 -2.07 1.56
N GLU A 136 8.52 -2.43 2.58
CA GLU A 136 7.46 -1.54 3.09
C GLU A 136 8.04 -0.20 3.58
N ALA A 137 9.10 -0.24 4.38
CA ALA A 137 9.75 0.96 4.90
C ALA A 137 10.36 1.82 3.79
N PHE A 138 11.06 1.21 2.83
CA PHE A 138 11.62 1.88 1.65
C PHE A 138 10.54 2.59 0.84
N VAL A 139 9.45 1.89 0.52
CA VAL A 139 8.33 2.45 -0.25
C VAL A 139 7.66 3.59 0.53
N GLN A 140 7.48 3.45 1.85
CA GLN A 140 6.95 4.53 2.68
C GLN A 140 7.86 5.76 2.70
N CYS A 141 9.17 5.58 2.87
CA CYS A 141 10.15 6.67 2.84
C CYS A 141 10.15 7.38 1.49
N ARG A 142 10.08 6.64 0.39
CA ARG A 142 10.15 7.19 -0.95
C ARG A 142 8.86 7.91 -1.37
N LEU A 143 7.71 7.30 -1.08
CA LEU A 143 6.42 7.76 -1.61
C LEU A 143 5.63 8.63 -0.64
N GLN A 144 6.04 8.69 0.63
CA GLN A 144 5.45 9.55 1.67
C GLN A 144 3.91 9.48 1.72
N PRO A 145 3.32 8.28 1.95
CA PRO A 145 1.87 8.10 1.95
C PRO A 145 1.18 8.97 2.99
N VAL A 146 0.03 9.56 2.60
CA VAL A 146 -0.75 10.47 3.46
C VAL A 146 -1.19 9.81 4.77
N TYR A 147 -1.51 8.51 4.75
CA TYR A 147 -2.10 7.79 5.89
C TYR A 147 -1.16 6.77 6.54
N GLU A 148 0.17 6.94 6.45
CA GLU A 148 1.13 6.17 7.26
C GLU A 148 1.90 7.05 8.24
N GLY A 149 2.35 6.42 9.33
CA GLY A 149 3.07 7.10 10.40
C GLY A 149 2.15 7.90 11.33
N LYS A 150 2.68 8.28 12.50
CA LYS A 150 2.06 9.35 13.29
C LYS A 150 2.22 10.63 12.48
N GLN A 151 1.14 11.40 12.28
CA GLN A 151 1.24 12.73 11.67
C GLN A 151 2.47 13.44 12.27
N ARG A 152 3.48 13.77 11.45
CA ARG A 152 4.49 14.74 11.88
C ARG A 152 3.68 15.97 12.23
N ASN A 153 3.60 16.29 13.52
CA ASN A 153 2.89 17.45 14.04
C ASN A 153 3.16 18.64 13.10
N LYS A 154 2.17 19.01 12.28
CA LYS A 154 2.19 20.30 11.61
C LYS A 154 2.00 21.31 12.73
N GLY A 155 3.12 21.86 13.19
CA GLY A 155 3.25 22.98 14.13
C GLY A 155 2.10 23.19 15.10
N ARG A 156 2.30 22.78 16.37
CA ARG A 156 1.79 23.62 17.46
C ARG A 156 2.44 24.98 17.28
N LYS A 157 1.71 25.95 16.74
CA LYS A 157 1.97 27.36 17.05
C LYS A 157 1.66 27.52 18.53
N GLY A 158 2.68 27.34 19.36
CA GLY A 158 2.77 27.92 20.69
C GLY A 158 3.47 29.25 20.59
#